data_AF-A0A899NGS3-F1
#
_entry.id   AF-A0A899NGS3-F1
#
_cell.length_a   1.000
_cell.length_b   1.000
_cell.length_c   1.000
_cell.angle_alpha   90.00
_cell.angle_beta   90.00
_cell.angle_gamma   90.00
#
_symmetry.space_group_name_H-M   'P 1'
#
loop_
_entity.id
_entity.type
_entity.pdbx_description
1 polymer ?
#
loop_
_entity_poly.entity_id
_entity_poly.type
_entity_poly.pdbx_seq_one_letter_code
_entity_poly.pdbx_strand_id
1 'polypeptide(L)'
;MKKKLLALCLSMGLLAGVPAISFAEVNIVPQDLSAAPNIATTALQQLSWIPVNPAEKSIIDLAQQGQSLNFANISGPVAAYSVPANMGELTINLNSEINRHQVYSPNVLVFDQNMTPFAYFPSQYFTYQEASVMEGDSLSGTIKLTPALGQKQLYLLVFTTPDDLKNTTTQIDPAKAYAKGVGNAVPDIPDPIAKHVTQGKLKLNVASNSNSSVLIGALFGSPKVAPVTVGDTASTSVAVATPPVKQAEILSGTEDYFNQAIKKSIDNGDIDSALKLLDEAERLGSKSARKTFIENVKKP
;
A
#
# COMPACT_ATOMS: atom_id res chain seq x y z
N MET A 1 -17.86 68.40 58.52
CA MET A 1 -18.87 67.49 57.93
C MET A 1 -18.49 67.18 56.48
N LYS A 2 -18.35 65.88 56.13
CA LYS A 2 -18.60 65.23 54.80
C LYS A 2 -17.82 65.74 53.55
N LYS A 3 -17.40 64.97 52.54
CA LYS A 3 -16.97 63.58 52.27
C LYS A 3 -16.61 63.54 50.75
N LYS A 4 -15.46 62.92 50.39
CA LYS A 4 -15.09 62.18 49.15
C LYS A 4 -14.93 62.89 47.78
N LEU A 5 -13.82 62.55 47.09
CA LEU A 5 -13.63 62.17 45.66
C LEU A 5 -12.11 62.11 45.39
N LEU A 6 -11.43 60.95 45.26
CA LEU A 6 -11.28 59.97 44.14
C LEU A 6 -10.57 60.50 42.88
N ALA A 7 -9.71 59.64 42.29
CA ALA A 7 -9.05 59.67 40.95
C ALA A 7 -7.58 60.15 40.96
N LEU A 8 -6.61 59.57 40.24
CA LEU A 8 -6.57 58.47 39.26
C LEU A 8 -5.10 58.05 39.05
N CYS A 9 -4.81 56.75 38.97
CA CYS A 9 -3.50 56.21 38.59
C CYS A 9 -3.18 56.53 37.11
N LEU A 10 -1.94 56.94 36.81
CA LEU A 10 -1.37 56.91 35.47
C LEU A 10 -0.10 56.03 35.49
N SER A 11 -0.27 54.73 35.29
CA SER A 11 0.81 53.80 34.96
C SER A 11 0.70 53.44 33.49
N MET A 12 1.49 54.11 32.65
CA MET A 12 1.57 53.85 31.22
C MET A 12 2.27 52.49 31.01
N GLY A 13 1.54 51.54 30.42
CA GLY A 13 1.98 50.17 30.21
C GLY A 13 3.05 50.04 29.13
N LEU A 14 4.07 49.24 29.45
CA LEU A 14 5.06 48.70 28.52
C LEU A 14 4.39 47.56 27.73
N LEU A 15 3.93 47.82 26.49
CA LEU A 15 3.54 46.74 25.59
C LEU A 15 4.81 46.12 24.98
N ALA A 16 5.21 44.97 25.54
CA ALA A 16 6.07 44.02 24.85
C ALA A 16 5.28 43.45 23.66
N GLY A 17 5.69 43.82 22.44
CA GLY A 17 5.23 43.16 21.22
C GLY A 17 5.73 41.72 21.22
N VAL A 18 4.80 40.78 21.38
CA VAL A 18 5.02 39.35 21.19
C VAL A 18 5.47 39.14 19.74
N PRO A 19 6.56 38.41 19.45
CA PRO A 19 6.89 38.06 18.08
C PRO A 19 5.76 37.18 17.55
N ALA A 20 5.12 37.63 16.46
CA ALA A 20 4.20 36.81 15.69
C ALA A 20 4.94 35.55 15.24
N ILE A 21 4.56 34.41 15.80
CA ILE A 21 5.04 33.10 15.35
C ILE A 21 4.39 32.88 13.98
N SER A 22 5.14 33.18 12.93
CA SER A 22 4.78 32.76 11.59
C SER A 22 4.85 31.23 11.56
N PHE A 23 3.70 30.56 11.45
CA PHE A 23 3.68 29.16 11.03
C PHE A 23 4.17 29.13 9.59
N ALA A 24 5.47 28.86 9.39
CA ALA A 24 5.96 28.52 8.08
C ALA A 24 5.15 27.31 7.60
N GLU A 25 4.57 27.40 6.40
CA GLU A 25 4.06 26.24 5.70
C GLU A 25 5.23 25.25 5.61
N VAL A 26 5.17 24.17 6.39
CA VAL A 26 6.29 23.23 6.45
C VAL A 26 6.31 22.49 5.13
N ASN A 27 7.25 22.85 4.27
CA ASN A 27 7.50 22.15 3.02
C ASN A 27 8.05 20.75 3.37
N ILE A 28 7.18 19.76 3.45
CA ILE A 28 7.56 18.37 3.73
C ILE A 28 8.14 17.78 2.45
N VAL A 29 9.45 17.55 2.45
CA VAL A 29 10.15 16.81 1.38
C VAL A 29 10.45 15.42 1.93
N PRO A 30 9.69 14.36 1.56
CA PRO A 30 9.84 13.06 2.19
C PRO A 30 11.21 12.40 2.00
N GLN A 31 11.98 12.83 1.00
CA GLN A 31 13.33 12.35 0.74
C GLN A 31 14.39 13.02 1.63
N ASP A 32 14.03 14.10 2.35
CA ASP A 32 14.90 14.69 3.37
C ASP A 32 14.81 13.87 4.65
N LEU A 33 15.86 13.08 4.90
CA LEU A 33 15.96 12.18 6.04
C LEU A 33 16.63 12.83 7.26
N SER A 34 16.92 14.13 7.23
CA SER A 34 17.64 14.82 8.32
C SER A 34 16.92 14.75 9.68
N ALA A 35 15.58 14.73 9.66
CA ALA A 35 14.74 14.57 10.85
C ALA A 35 14.40 13.10 11.17
N ALA A 36 14.79 12.15 10.32
CA ALA A 36 14.46 10.74 10.52
C ALA A 36 15.36 10.09 11.59
N PRO A 37 14.83 9.18 12.42
CA PRO A 37 15.65 8.43 13.36
C PRO A 37 16.60 7.48 12.64
N ASN A 38 17.89 7.53 12.99
CA ASN A 38 18.89 6.59 12.48
C ASN A 38 18.87 5.30 13.32
N ILE A 39 17.99 4.38 12.93
CA ILE A 39 17.80 3.09 13.62
C ILE A 39 18.84 2.09 13.10
N ALA A 40 19.59 1.47 14.01
CA ALA A 40 20.57 0.46 13.65
C ALA A 40 19.90 -0.74 12.92
N THR A 41 20.53 -1.22 11.85
CA THR A 41 20.02 -2.36 11.05
C THR A 41 19.78 -3.61 11.88
N THR A 42 20.59 -3.85 12.93
CA THR A 42 20.40 -4.98 13.85
C THR A 42 19.09 -4.91 14.62
N ALA A 43 18.62 -3.71 14.98
CA ALA A 43 17.32 -3.52 15.62
C ALA A 43 16.17 -3.73 14.63
N LEU A 44 16.34 -3.27 13.38
CA LEU A 44 15.36 -3.50 12.30
C LEU A 44 15.19 -4.98 11.95
N GLN A 45 16.26 -5.77 12.02
CA GLN A 45 16.24 -7.22 11.77
C GLN A 45 15.52 -8.02 12.86
N GLN A 46 15.36 -7.46 14.06
CA GLN A 46 14.60 -8.10 15.15
C GLN A 46 13.09 -7.91 15.02
N LEU A 47 12.65 -6.97 14.17
CA LEU A 47 11.23 -6.74 13.92
C LEU A 47 10.65 -7.85 13.02
N SER A 48 9.45 -8.28 13.37
CA SER A 48 8.59 -9.11 12.53
C SER A 48 7.89 -8.23 11.50
N TRP A 49 8.37 -8.28 10.26
CA TRP A 49 7.82 -7.50 9.15
C TRP A 49 6.56 -8.18 8.60
N ILE A 50 5.41 -7.54 8.80
CA ILE A 50 4.10 -8.09 8.44
C ILE A 50 3.88 -7.89 6.93
N PRO A 51 3.76 -8.95 6.12
CA PRO A 51 3.55 -8.83 4.69
C PRO A 51 2.15 -8.24 4.41
N VAL A 52 2.10 -7.22 3.57
CA VAL A 52 0.86 -6.56 3.16
C VAL A 52 0.33 -7.18 1.89
N ASN A 53 -0.94 -7.58 1.92
CA ASN A 53 -1.69 -7.99 0.74
C ASN A 53 -2.39 -6.76 0.12
N PRO A 54 -2.03 -6.31 -1.09
CA PRO A 54 -2.67 -5.16 -1.74
C PRO A 54 -4.17 -5.32 -2.00
N ALA A 55 -4.69 -6.55 -2.01
CA ALA A 55 -6.12 -6.81 -2.18
C ALA A 55 -6.95 -6.54 -0.91
N GLU A 56 -6.31 -6.37 0.24
CA GLU A 56 -6.97 -6.30 1.54
C GLU A 56 -6.47 -5.11 2.38
N LYS A 57 -7.32 -4.62 3.29
CA LYS A 57 -6.91 -3.62 4.28
C LYS A 57 -6.15 -4.35 5.40
N SER A 58 -4.91 -3.97 5.66
CA SER A 58 -4.16 -4.46 6.82
C SER A 58 -4.55 -3.65 8.04
N ILE A 59 -4.96 -4.31 9.13
CA ILE A 59 -5.37 -3.66 10.37
C ILE A 59 -4.48 -4.18 11.49
N ILE A 60 -3.86 -3.26 12.23
CA ILE A 60 -3.03 -3.58 13.40
C ILE A 60 -3.55 -2.80 14.60
N ASP A 61 -3.85 -3.52 15.68
CA ASP A 61 -4.04 -2.92 17.00
C ASP A 61 -2.68 -2.91 17.72
N LEU A 62 -2.09 -1.72 17.88
CA LEU A 62 -0.75 -1.58 18.46
C LEU A 62 -0.68 -2.05 19.92
N ALA A 63 -1.80 -2.08 20.65
CA ALA A 63 -1.80 -2.59 22.02
C ALA A 63 -1.65 -4.11 22.09
N GLN A 64 -2.10 -4.83 21.05
CA GLN A 64 -2.12 -6.29 21.01
C GLN A 64 -1.04 -6.89 20.11
N GLN A 65 -0.76 -6.22 18.99
CA GLN A 65 0.09 -6.73 17.89
C GLN A 65 1.31 -5.84 17.65
N GLY A 66 1.40 -4.70 18.33
CA GLY A 66 2.53 -3.80 18.22
C GLY A 66 3.82 -4.40 18.78
N GLN A 67 4.95 -4.00 18.19
CA GLN A 67 6.26 -4.54 18.54
C GLN A 67 7.07 -3.52 19.33
N SER A 68 7.92 -3.99 20.23
CA SER A 68 8.82 -3.08 20.96
C SER A 68 10.06 -2.79 20.12
N LEU A 69 10.39 -1.52 19.97
CA LEU A 69 11.63 -1.07 19.33
C LEU A 69 12.34 -0.11 20.28
N ASN A 70 13.45 -0.56 20.87
CA ASN A 70 14.20 0.21 21.84
C ASN A 70 15.10 1.24 21.14
N PHE A 71 14.56 2.43 20.89
CA PHE A 71 15.29 3.56 20.32
C PHE A 71 14.87 4.86 21.01
N ALA A 72 15.83 5.74 21.34
CA ALA A 72 15.58 6.90 22.22
C ALA A 72 14.48 7.86 21.72
N ASN A 73 14.30 7.95 20.40
CA ASN A 73 13.34 8.85 19.77
C ASN A 73 12.02 8.17 19.38
N ILE A 74 11.78 6.93 19.82
CA ILE A 74 10.56 6.17 19.54
C ILE A 74 9.86 5.87 20.85
N SER A 75 8.54 6.07 20.89
CA SER A 75 7.72 5.85 22.08
C SER A 75 6.63 4.82 21.83
N GLY A 76 6.59 3.79 22.68
CA GLY A 76 5.57 2.75 22.62
C GLY A 76 5.76 1.73 21.50
N PRO A 77 4.73 0.91 21.24
CA PRO A 77 4.76 -0.09 20.18
C PRO A 77 4.85 0.53 18.78
N VAL A 78 5.53 -0.19 17.88
CA VAL A 78 5.66 0.12 16.46
C VAL A 78 4.95 -0.92 15.60
N ALA A 79 4.56 -0.53 14.39
CA ALA A 79 4.10 -1.44 13.35
C ALA A 79 5.13 -1.49 12.21
N ALA A 80 5.46 -2.71 11.77
CA ALA A 80 6.45 -2.96 10.74
C ALA A 80 5.80 -3.74 9.59
N TYR A 81 5.73 -3.14 8.41
CA TYR A 81 5.06 -3.70 7.23
C TYR A 81 6.08 -4.01 6.13
N SER A 82 5.93 -5.16 5.46
CA SER A 82 6.60 -5.47 4.20
C SER A 82 5.59 -5.30 3.06
N VAL A 83 5.88 -4.40 2.14
CA VAL A 83 4.98 -4.02 1.04
C VAL A 83 5.58 -4.50 -0.29
N PRO A 84 4.83 -5.24 -1.12
CA PRO A 84 5.30 -5.65 -2.44
C PRO A 84 5.56 -4.43 -3.33
N ALA A 85 6.72 -4.40 -3.97
CA ALA A 85 7.22 -3.26 -4.73
C ALA A 85 7.39 -3.55 -6.23
N ASN A 86 7.02 -4.76 -6.68
CA ASN A 86 7.07 -5.20 -8.06
C ASN A 86 5.82 -4.82 -8.88
N MET A 87 5.00 -3.90 -8.37
CA MET A 87 3.69 -3.55 -8.93
C MET A 87 3.66 -2.14 -9.55
N GLY A 88 4.82 -1.54 -9.86
CA GLY A 88 4.88 -0.17 -10.37
C GLY A 88 4.63 0.87 -9.27
N GLU A 89 4.03 2.00 -9.62
CA GLU A 89 3.73 3.06 -8.65
C GLU A 89 2.75 2.57 -7.57
N LEU A 90 3.12 2.80 -6.32
CA LEU A 90 2.37 2.44 -5.13
C LEU A 90 1.70 3.67 -4.53
N THR A 91 0.42 3.53 -4.17
CA THR A 91 -0.32 4.48 -3.34
C THR A 91 -0.67 3.80 -2.03
N ILE A 92 -0.13 4.32 -0.93
CA ILE A 92 -0.27 3.77 0.41
C ILE A 92 -1.08 4.74 1.25
N ASN A 93 -2.25 4.32 1.70
CA ASN A 93 -3.09 5.09 2.62
C ASN A 93 -2.93 4.52 4.02
N LEU A 94 -2.40 5.32 4.93
CA LEU A 94 -2.29 4.99 6.35
C LEU A 94 -3.29 5.83 7.13
N ASN A 95 -4.18 5.16 7.87
CA ASN A 95 -5.17 5.76 8.74
C ASN A 95 -4.93 5.32 10.19
N SER A 96 -4.80 6.27 11.09
CA SER A 96 -4.77 6.05 12.53
C SER A 96 -6.11 6.45 13.12
N GLU A 97 -6.86 5.48 13.64
CA GLU A 97 -8.22 5.69 14.14
C GLU A 97 -8.22 6.54 15.43
N ILE A 98 -9.06 7.57 15.44
CA ILE A 98 -9.35 8.35 16.64
C ILE A 98 -10.45 7.60 17.41
N ASN A 99 -10.17 7.25 18.66
CA ASN A 99 -11.13 6.57 19.53
C ASN A 99 -11.17 7.28 20.89
N ARG A 100 -12.36 7.67 21.35
CA ARG A 100 -12.56 8.32 22.66
C ARG A 100 -11.60 9.49 22.91
N HIS A 101 -11.45 10.38 21.91
CA HIS A 101 -10.53 11.51 21.97
C HIS A 101 -9.06 11.12 22.21
N GLN A 102 -8.66 9.93 21.75
CA GLN A 102 -7.28 9.47 21.75
C GLN A 102 -6.90 8.99 20.36
N VAL A 103 -5.67 9.26 19.95
CA VAL A 103 -5.17 8.85 18.63
C VAL A 103 -3.69 8.55 18.67
N TYR A 104 -3.26 7.56 17.90
CA TYR A 104 -1.84 7.33 17.67
C TYR A 104 -1.34 8.30 16.60
N SER A 105 -0.35 9.13 16.89
CA SER A 105 0.21 10.08 15.91
C SER A 105 1.36 9.43 15.15
N PRO A 106 1.17 9.03 13.87
CA PRO A 106 2.12 8.16 13.20
C PRO A 106 3.23 8.95 12.51
N ASN A 107 4.43 8.42 12.57
CA ASN A 107 5.55 8.74 11.70
C ASN A 107 5.83 7.51 10.86
N VAL A 108 6.20 7.68 9.59
CA VAL A 108 6.50 6.57 8.69
C VAL A 108 7.90 6.72 8.14
N LEU A 109 8.77 5.77 8.47
CA LEU A 109 10.08 5.62 7.84
C LEU A 109 10.03 4.47 6.84
N VAL A 110 10.33 4.78 5.58
CA VAL A 110 10.34 3.85 4.45
C VAL A 110 11.77 3.41 4.21
N PHE A 111 11.99 2.11 4.09
CA PHE A 111 13.26 1.51 3.72
C PHE A 111 13.16 0.77 2.40
N ASP A 112 14.28 0.71 1.70
CA ASP A 112 14.45 -0.14 0.52
C ASP A 112 14.60 -1.63 0.91
N GLN A 113 14.79 -2.49 -0.10
CA GLN A 113 14.98 -3.93 0.12
C GLN A 113 16.22 -4.29 0.97
N ASN A 114 17.18 -3.37 1.10
CA ASN A 114 18.41 -3.55 1.88
C ASN A 114 18.29 -2.96 3.31
N MET A 115 17.10 -2.55 3.73
CA MET A 115 16.87 -1.84 5.02
C MET A 115 17.59 -0.49 5.09
N THR A 116 17.82 0.17 3.95
CA THR A 116 18.36 1.53 3.90
C THR A 116 17.21 2.52 3.88
N PRO A 117 17.20 3.55 4.74
CA PRO A 117 16.12 4.53 4.77
C PRO A 117 16.08 5.32 3.45
N PHE A 118 14.89 5.50 2.89
CA PHE A 118 14.65 6.13 1.59
C PHE A 118 13.69 7.32 1.68
N ALA A 119 12.65 7.23 2.52
CA ALA A 119 11.72 8.33 2.72
C ALA A 119 11.22 8.39 4.15
N TYR A 120 10.96 9.60 4.66
CA TYR A 120 10.43 9.86 5.98
C TYR A 120 9.21 10.78 5.90
N PHE A 121 8.11 10.34 6.50
CA PHE A 121 6.87 11.08 6.61
C PHE A 121 6.62 11.37 8.09
N PRO A 122 6.85 12.62 8.54
CA PRO A 122 6.64 12.99 9.94
C PRO A 122 5.15 13.04 10.31
N SER A 123 4.84 13.10 11.60
CA SER A 123 3.46 13.15 12.13
C SER A 123 2.54 14.18 11.48
N GLN A 124 3.06 15.38 11.21
CA GLN A 124 2.38 16.48 10.54
C GLN A 124 1.94 16.18 9.09
N TYR A 125 2.46 15.11 8.46
CA TYR A 125 2.00 14.65 7.15
C TYR A 125 0.61 14.02 7.24
N PHE A 126 0.21 13.54 8.43
CA PHE A 126 -1.05 12.86 8.67
C PHE A 126 -2.05 13.84 9.26
N THR A 127 -3.07 14.19 8.48
CA THR A 127 -4.05 15.21 8.85
C THR A 127 -5.34 14.58 9.34
N TYR A 128 -6.08 15.31 10.17
CA TYR A 128 -7.41 14.90 10.60
C TYR A 128 -8.34 14.73 9.39
N GLN A 129 -9.05 13.60 9.36
CA GLN A 129 -10.15 13.33 8.45
C GLN A 129 -11.42 13.06 9.25
N GLU A 130 -12.47 13.79 8.87
CA GLU A 130 -13.82 13.63 9.41
C GLU A 130 -14.34 12.20 9.14
N ALA A 131 -15.10 11.65 10.09
CA ALA A 131 -15.78 10.37 9.91
C ALA A 131 -16.63 10.35 8.62
N SER A 132 -16.57 9.22 7.91
CA SER A 132 -17.39 8.90 6.74
C SER A 132 -18.31 7.71 7.03
N VAL A 133 -19.16 7.34 6.08
CA VAL A 133 -20.14 6.24 6.27
C VAL A 133 -19.46 4.90 6.62
N MET A 134 -18.22 4.69 6.18
CA MET A 134 -17.48 3.42 6.35
C MET A 134 -16.28 3.52 7.29
N GLU A 135 -15.82 4.73 7.63
CA GLU A 135 -14.61 4.96 8.44
C GLU A 135 -14.88 6.02 9.49
N GLY A 136 -14.43 5.79 10.73
CA GLY A 136 -14.51 6.80 11.78
C GLY A 136 -13.47 7.91 11.61
N ASP A 137 -13.50 8.89 12.51
CA ASP A 137 -12.49 9.94 12.62
C ASP A 137 -11.08 9.36 12.68
N SER A 138 -10.14 9.94 11.93
CA SER A 138 -8.77 9.43 11.86
C SER A 138 -7.73 10.51 11.55
N LEU A 139 -6.47 10.21 11.83
CA LEU A 139 -5.33 10.88 11.21
C LEU A 139 -4.92 10.08 9.98
N SER A 140 -4.97 10.69 8.79
CA SER A 140 -4.75 10.02 7.51
C SER A 140 -3.68 10.67 6.67
N GLY A 141 -2.93 9.86 5.94
CA GLY A 141 -1.95 10.32 4.96
C GLY A 141 -1.85 9.37 3.77
N THR A 142 -1.69 9.93 2.57
CA THR A 142 -1.55 9.19 1.31
C THR A 142 -0.13 9.29 0.78
N ILE A 143 0.65 8.25 1.00
CA ILE A 143 2.05 8.14 0.58
C ILE A 143 2.11 7.56 -0.84
N LYS A 144 2.70 8.30 -1.78
CA LYS A 144 2.96 7.81 -3.13
C LYS A 144 4.43 7.48 -3.28
N LEU A 145 4.73 6.25 -3.70
CA LEU A 145 6.10 5.75 -3.88
C LEU A 145 6.24 5.14 -5.26
N THR A 146 7.38 5.39 -5.89
CA THR A 146 7.76 4.75 -7.15
C THR A 146 9.00 3.89 -6.89
N PRO A 147 8.83 2.59 -6.63
CA PRO A 147 9.96 1.68 -6.44
C PRO A 147 10.89 1.67 -7.65
N ALA A 148 12.19 1.50 -7.41
CA ALA A 148 13.15 1.35 -8.50
C ALA A 148 12.98 0.00 -9.22
N LEU A 149 13.36 -0.06 -10.50
CA LEU A 149 13.31 -1.31 -11.28
C LEU A 149 14.11 -2.41 -10.59
N GLY A 150 13.50 -3.58 -10.43
CA GLY A 150 14.10 -4.74 -9.76
C GLY A 150 13.87 -4.81 -8.25
N GLN A 151 13.33 -3.76 -7.61
CA GLN A 151 12.90 -3.84 -6.21
C GLN A 151 11.66 -4.73 -6.09
N LYS A 152 11.76 -5.77 -5.25
CA LYS A 152 10.64 -6.69 -5.03
C LYS A 152 9.77 -6.30 -3.84
N GLN A 153 10.35 -5.61 -2.86
CA GLN A 153 9.70 -5.24 -1.62
C GLN A 153 10.27 -3.93 -1.06
N LEU A 154 9.45 -3.24 -0.28
CA LEU A 154 9.78 -2.09 0.56
C LEU A 154 9.34 -2.37 1.99
N TYR A 155 9.98 -1.71 2.94
CA TYR A 155 9.65 -1.86 4.36
C TYR A 155 9.17 -0.53 4.93
N LEU A 156 8.03 -0.55 5.62
CA LEU A 156 7.45 0.63 6.25
C LEU A 156 7.44 0.42 7.76
N LEU A 157 8.15 1.27 8.48
CA LEU A 157 8.11 1.33 9.94
C LEU A 157 7.23 2.50 10.37
N VAL A 158 6.14 2.20 11.06
CA VAL A 158 5.23 3.17 11.64
C VAL A 158 5.49 3.26 13.14
N PHE A 159 5.80 4.45 13.63
CA PHE A 159 6.11 4.70 15.03
C PHE A 159 5.59 6.07 15.49
N THR A 160 5.64 6.37 16.78
CA THR A 160 5.39 7.72 17.31
C THR A 160 6.57 8.19 18.15
N THR A 161 6.70 9.50 18.35
CA THR A 161 7.83 10.10 19.08
C THR A 161 7.37 10.77 20.37
N PRO A 162 8.27 10.98 21.34
CA PRO A 162 7.95 11.74 22.55
C PRO A 162 7.41 13.15 22.28
N ASP A 163 7.85 13.80 21.21
CA ASP A 163 7.41 15.16 20.85
C ASP A 163 5.99 15.14 20.25
N ASP A 164 5.68 14.14 19.42
CA ASP A 164 4.33 13.97 18.88
C ASP A 164 3.29 13.71 19.95
N LEU A 165 3.67 12.99 21.02
CA LEU A 165 2.79 12.71 22.16
C LEU A 165 2.42 13.94 22.99
N LYS A 166 3.17 15.04 22.85
CA LYS A 166 2.85 16.32 23.50
C LYS A 166 1.80 17.11 22.72
N ASN A 167 1.63 16.79 21.43
CA ASN A 167 0.68 17.45 20.55
C ASN A 167 -0.73 16.86 20.69
N THR A 168 -1.69 17.55 20.10
CA THR A 168 -3.10 17.16 20.08
C THR A 168 -3.70 17.44 18.71
N THR A 169 -4.77 16.72 18.37
CA THR A 169 -5.53 16.93 17.14
C THR A 169 -6.91 17.48 17.47
N THR A 170 -7.28 18.61 16.89
CA THR A 170 -8.66 19.13 16.98
C THR A 170 -9.53 18.39 15.97
N GLN A 171 -10.63 17.80 16.45
CA GLN A 171 -11.65 17.11 15.66
C GLN A 171 -12.79 18.07 15.35
N ILE A 172 -13.59 17.80 14.33
CA ILE A 172 -14.80 18.61 14.08
C ILE A 172 -15.92 18.09 14.97
N ASP A 173 -16.60 18.99 15.68
CA ASP A 173 -17.74 18.60 16.51
C ASP A 173 -18.86 17.98 15.64
N PRO A 174 -19.45 16.83 16.05
CA PRO A 174 -20.51 16.18 15.30
C PRO A 174 -21.71 17.08 14.96
N ALA A 175 -22.06 18.03 15.82
CA ALA A 175 -23.16 18.97 15.55
C ALA A 175 -22.78 20.00 14.48
N LYS A 176 -21.50 20.41 14.41
CA LYS A 176 -21.00 21.24 13.32
C LYS A 176 -20.94 20.48 12.00
N ALA A 177 -20.43 19.24 12.03
CA ALA A 177 -20.38 18.37 10.84
C ALA A 177 -21.79 18.12 10.28
N TYR A 178 -22.77 17.84 11.15
CA TYR A 178 -24.16 17.66 10.76
C TYR A 178 -24.75 18.95 10.16
N ALA A 179 -24.60 20.09 10.83
CA ALA A 179 -25.09 21.37 10.33
C ALA A 179 -24.51 21.73 8.95
N LYS A 180 -23.21 21.52 8.76
CA LYS A 180 -22.51 21.66 7.47
C LYS A 180 -23.11 20.74 6.40
N GLY A 181 -23.41 19.48 6.76
CA GLY A 181 -23.97 18.49 5.84
C GLY A 181 -25.41 18.78 5.40
N VAL A 182 -26.24 19.37 6.26
CA VAL A 182 -27.65 19.70 5.94
C VAL A 182 -27.84 21.15 5.46
N GLY A 183 -26.76 21.95 5.35
CA GLY A 183 -26.82 23.35 4.92
C GLY A 183 -27.40 24.31 5.96
N ASN A 184 -27.45 23.92 7.23
CA ASN A 184 -27.89 24.76 8.32
C ASN A 184 -26.75 25.67 8.83
N ALA A 185 -27.10 26.69 9.62
CA ALA A 185 -26.12 27.49 10.33
C ALA A 185 -25.27 26.61 11.26
N VAL A 186 -23.94 26.73 11.17
CA VAL A 186 -23.00 25.98 12.01
C VAL A 186 -23.06 26.52 13.44
N PRO A 187 -23.31 25.67 14.46
CA PRO A 187 -23.33 26.08 15.85
C PRO A 187 -21.97 26.61 16.34
N ASP A 188 -21.99 27.65 17.19
CA ASP A 188 -20.81 28.17 17.87
C ASP A 188 -20.52 27.38 19.16
N ILE A 189 -19.94 26.20 18.99
CA ILE A 189 -19.53 25.30 20.07
C ILE A 189 -18.04 24.94 19.93
N PRO A 190 -17.29 24.72 21.02
CA PRO A 190 -15.90 24.28 20.92
C PRO A 190 -15.77 22.90 20.30
N ASP A 191 -14.72 22.69 19.51
CA ASP A 191 -14.40 21.43 18.86
C ASP A 191 -13.71 20.44 19.81
N PRO A 192 -14.02 19.13 19.76
CA PRO A 192 -13.40 18.14 20.62
C PRO A 192 -11.91 17.95 20.29
N ILE A 193 -11.08 17.75 21.32
CA ILE A 193 -9.62 17.61 21.16
C ILE A 193 -9.20 16.16 21.43
N ALA A 194 -8.57 15.52 20.45
CA ALA A 194 -7.95 14.21 20.60
C ALA A 194 -6.51 14.32 21.13
N LYS A 195 -6.19 13.59 22.19
CA LYS A 195 -4.83 13.48 22.74
C LYS A 195 -4.03 12.42 21.98
N HIS A 196 -2.76 12.73 21.69
CA HIS A 196 -1.86 11.74 21.12
C HIS A 196 -1.42 10.71 22.17
N VAL A 197 -1.43 9.44 21.80
CA VAL A 197 -1.14 8.29 22.68
C VAL A 197 -0.20 7.30 21.99
N THR A 198 0.44 6.43 22.77
CA THR A 198 1.41 5.42 22.31
C THR A 198 0.78 4.17 21.71
N GLN A 199 -0.54 4.03 21.79
CA GLN A 199 -1.28 2.88 21.30
C GLN A 199 -2.47 3.36 20.47
N GLY A 200 -2.89 2.57 19.49
CA GLY A 200 -4.01 2.88 18.64
C GLY A 200 -4.20 1.83 17.55
N LYS A 201 -5.23 2.02 16.74
CA LYS A 201 -5.53 1.12 15.62
C LYS A 201 -5.08 1.76 14.32
N LEU A 202 -4.15 1.09 13.64
CA LEU A 202 -3.66 1.49 12.32
C LEU A 202 -4.35 0.66 11.24
N LYS A 203 -4.78 1.33 10.17
CA LYS A 203 -5.31 0.72 8.96
C LYS A 203 -4.43 1.14 7.79
N LEU A 204 -3.84 0.17 7.10
CA LEU A 204 -2.99 0.37 5.95
C LEU A 204 -3.66 -0.22 4.72
N ASN A 205 -3.84 0.59 3.68
CA ASN A 205 -4.29 0.15 2.37
C ASN A 205 -3.19 0.45 1.35
N VAL A 206 -2.80 -0.54 0.55
CA VAL A 206 -1.80 -0.40 -0.50
C VAL A 206 -2.47 -0.70 -1.84
N ALA A 207 -2.46 0.28 -2.72
CA ALA A 207 -2.91 0.13 -4.10
C ALA A 207 -1.75 0.34 -5.06
N SER A 208 -1.86 -0.24 -6.25
CA SER A 208 -0.98 0.02 -7.38
C SER A 208 -1.77 0.66 -8.51
N ASN A 209 -1.16 1.63 -9.17
CA ASN A 209 -1.74 2.30 -10.34
C ASN A 209 -1.55 1.51 -11.65
N SER A 210 -1.19 0.23 -11.60
CA SER A 210 -1.00 -0.63 -12.78
C SER A 210 -2.30 -1.06 -13.50
N ASN A 211 -3.46 -0.56 -13.06
CA ASN A 211 -4.78 -0.97 -13.55
C ASN A 211 -5.26 -0.17 -14.77
N SER A 212 -4.52 -0.17 -15.87
CA SER A 212 -5.04 0.38 -17.12
C SER A 212 -4.68 -0.48 -18.33
N SER A 213 -5.18 -1.71 -18.33
CA SER A 213 -5.53 -2.34 -19.59
C SER A 213 -6.65 -3.37 -19.38
N VAL A 214 -7.87 -3.02 -19.79
CA VAL A 214 -8.85 -4.03 -20.18
C VAL A 214 -8.35 -4.58 -21.51
N LEU A 215 -7.99 -5.86 -21.57
CA LEU A 215 -7.81 -6.55 -22.85
C LEU A 215 -9.18 -6.64 -23.54
N ILE A 216 -9.50 -5.67 -24.38
CA ILE A 216 -10.63 -5.77 -25.31
C ILE A 216 -10.12 -6.53 -26.53
N GLY A 217 -10.32 -7.85 -26.52
CA GLY A 217 -9.96 -8.76 -27.60
C GLY A 217 -10.21 -10.19 -27.16
N ALA A 218 -10.97 -10.95 -27.96
CA ALA A 218 -11.42 -12.30 -27.63
C ALA A 218 -10.25 -13.24 -27.33
N LEU A 219 -9.93 -13.40 -26.04
CA LEU A 219 -8.94 -14.34 -25.51
C LEU A 219 -9.56 -15.64 -24.98
N PHE A 220 -10.88 -15.77 -25.08
CA PHE A 220 -11.60 -17.01 -24.88
C PHE A 220 -12.57 -17.20 -26.04
N GLY A 221 -12.54 -18.38 -26.66
CA GLY A 221 -13.32 -18.72 -27.85
C GLY A 221 -14.77 -18.33 -27.69
N SER A 222 -15.19 -17.31 -28.44
CA SER A 222 -16.61 -17.07 -28.67
C SER A 222 -17.14 -18.16 -29.60
N PRO A 223 -18.37 -18.65 -29.38
CA PRO A 223 -18.98 -19.62 -30.26
C PRO A 223 -19.07 -19.04 -31.67
N LYS A 224 -18.78 -19.90 -32.65
CA LYS A 224 -18.96 -19.71 -34.08
C LYS A 224 -20.27 -18.97 -34.38
N VAL A 225 -20.18 -17.66 -34.58
CA VAL A 225 -21.13 -16.90 -35.39
C VAL A 225 -20.34 -16.42 -36.59
N ALA A 226 -20.71 -16.92 -37.76
CA ALA A 226 -20.02 -16.69 -39.01
C ALA A 226 -20.01 -15.19 -39.35
N PRO A 227 -18.84 -14.57 -39.60
CA PRO A 227 -18.80 -13.27 -40.23
C PRO A 227 -19.26 -13.41 -41.68
N VAL A 228 -20.20 -12.55 -42.07
CA VAL A 228 -20.72 -12.47 -43.44
C VAL A 228 -19.57 -12.03 -44.36
N THR A 229 -19.32 -12.81 -45.40
CA THR A 229 -18.27 -12.55 -46.38
C THR A 229 -18.67 -11.39 -47.28
N VAL A 230 -17.79 -10.39 -47.42
CA VAL A 230 -17.78 -9.50 -48.59
C VAL A 230 -16.33 -9.16 -48.92
N GLY A 231 -15.91 -9.53 -50.15
CA GLY A 231 -14.85 -8.82 -50.86
C GLY A 231 -13.43 -9.35 -50.71
N ASP A 232 -13.10 -10.31 -51.56
CA ASP A 232 -11.91 -10.39 -52.42
C ASP A 232 -10.74 -9.41 -52.15
N THR A 233 -9.54 -9.94 -51.89
CA THR A 233 -8.30 -9.75 -52.71
C THR A 233 -7.11 -10.39 -51.99
N ALA A 234 -6.31 -11.14 -52.75
CA ALA A 234 -5.10 -11.82 -52.33
C ALA A 234 -3.95 -10.90 -51.85
N SER A 235 -3.07 -11.46 -51.01
CA SER A 235 -1.59 -11.47 -51.17
C SER A 235 -0.76 -11.10 -49.92
N THR A 236 0.20 -12.00 -49.67
CA THR A 236 1.60 -11.81 -49.25
C THR A 236 2.00 -11.47 -47.80
N SER A 237 2.86 -12.38 -47.32
CA SER A 237 3.86 -12.34 -46.25
C SER A 237 4.56 -11.00 -45.98
N VAL A 238 4.95 -10.76 -44.72
CA VAL A 238 6.36 -10.49 -44.34
C VAL A 238 6.60 -11.04 -42.92
N ALA A 239 7.66 -11.84 -42.78
CA ALA A 239 8.21 -12.29 -41.50
C ALA A 239 9.13 -11.22 -40.90
N VAL A 240 9.16 -11.08 -39.56
CA VAL A 240 10.32 -10.53 -38.85
C VAL A 240 10.55 -11.34 -37.57
N ALA A 241 11.77 -11.87 -37.47
CA ALA A 241 12.26 -12.76 -36.44
C ALA A 241 12.96 -12.03 -35.30
N THR A 242 13.09 -12.71 -34.14
CA THR A 242 14.22 -12.82 -33.17
C THR A 242 13.73 -12.82 -31.71
N PRO A 243 14.48 -13.34 -30.70
CA PRO A 243 15.51 -14.41 -30.65
C PRO A 243 15.24 -15.46 -29.52
N PRO A 244 16.05 -16.54 -29.40
CA PRO A 244 15.70 -17.75 -28.63
C PRO A 244 16.19 -17.70 -27.17
N VAL A 245 15.35 -18.16 -26.23
CA VAL A 245 15.76 -18.44 -24.85
C VAL A 245 16.23 -19.89 -24.77
N LYS A 246 17.47 -20.06 -24.29
CA LYS A 246 18.20 -21.31 -24.11
C LYS A 246 17.35 -22.40 -23.44
N GLN A 247 17.19 -23.51 -24.16
CA GLN A 247 16.70 -24.79 -23.67
C GLN A 247 17.66 -25.36 -22.62
N ALA A 248 17.13 -25.63 -21.42
CA ALA A 248 17.69 -26.66 -20.56
C ALA A 248 17.36 -28.01 -21.20
N GLU A 249 18.40 -28.74 -21.59
CA GLU A 249 18.29 -30.07 -22.17
C GLU A 249 17.81 -31.03 -21.07
N ILE A 250 16.55 -31.44 -21.15
CA ILE A 250 16.00 -32.50 -20.34
C ILE A 250 16.69 -33.82 -20.67
N LEU A 251 17.01 -34.59 -19.63
CA LEU A 251 17.47 -35.96 -19.74
C LEU A 251 16.45 -36.76 -20.57
N SER A 252 16.90 -37.55 -21.54
CA SER A 252 16.03 -38.36 -22.43
C SER A 252 15.04 -39.23 -21.65
N GLY A 253 15.42 -39.71 -20.47
CA GLY A 253 14.54 -40.49 -19.59
C GLY A 253 13.29 -39.74 -19.09
N THR A 254 13.32 -38.41 -19.04
CA THR A 254 12.15 -37.58 -18.69
C THR A 254 11.19 -37.46 -19.87
N GLU A 255 11.70 -37.45 -21.10
CA GLU A 255 10.88 -37.33 -22.31
C GLU A 255 10.04 -38.59 -22.55
N ASP A 256 10.65 -39.78 -22.39
CA ASP A 256 9.95 -41.06 -22.53
C ASP A 256 8.85 -41.25 -21.48
N TYR A 257 9.09 -40.78 -20.25
CA TYR A 257 8.10 -40.85 -19.17
C TYR A 257 6.83 -40.07 -19.52
N PHE A 258 6.98 -38.82 -19.97
CA PHE A 258 5.83 -38.00 -20.37
C PHE A 258 5.11 -38.57 -21.59
N ASN A 259 5.85 -39.05 -22.60
CA ASN A 259 5.25 -39.67 -23.78
C ASN A 259 4.41 -40.91 -23.44
N GLN A 260 4.90 -41.77 -22.54
CA GLN A 260 4.16 -42.95 -22.08
C GLN A 260 2.95 -42.57 -21.24
N ALA A 261 3.08 -41.60 -20.33
CA ALA A 261 1.99 -41.14 -19.48
C ALA A 261 0.87 -40.50 -20.31
N ILE A 262 1.21 -39.65 -21.28
CA ILE A 262 0.26 -39.03 -22.22
C ILE A 262 -0.49 -40.11 -23.00
N LYS A 263 0.23 -41.08 -23.57
CA LYS A 263 -0.39 -42.18 -24.32
C LYS A 263 -1.35 -42.98 -23.46
N LYS A 264 -0.94 -43.34 -22.24
CA LYS A 264 -1.77 -44.12 -21.30
C LYS A 264 -3.03 -43.37 -20.90
N SER A 265 -2.94 -42.05 -20.65
CA SER A 265 -4.12 -41.23 -20.35
C SER A 265 -5.08 -41.16 -21.53
N ILE A 266 -4.58 -41.05 -22.77
CA ILE A 266 -5.42 -41.08 -23.98
C ILE A 266 -6.07 -42.45 -24.17
N ASP A 267 -5.31 -43.53 -24.01
CA ASP A 267 -5.81 -44.91 -24.13
C ASP A 267 -6.91 -45.21 -23.08
N ASN A 268 -6.87 -44.54 -21.93
CA ASN A 268 -7.89 -44.63 -20.88
C ASN A 268 -9.10 -43.69 -21.09
N GLY A 269 -9.08 -42.84 -22.13
CA GLY A 269 -10.12 -41.82 -22.37
C GLY A 269 -10.00 -40.55 -21.51
N ASP A 270 -8.95 -40.44 -20.71
CA ASP A 270 -8.70 -39.33 -19.78
C ASP A 270 -7.95 -38.17 -20.48
N ILE A 271 -8.63 -37.51 -21.42
CA ILE A 271 -8.01 -36.43 -22.24
C ILE A 271 -7.54 -35.25 -21.37
N ASP A 272 -8.26 -34.90 -20.31
CA ASP A 272 -7.88 -33.83 -19.38
C ASP A 272 -6.56 -34.11 -18.67
N SER A 273 -6.32 -35.37 -18.29
CA SER A 273 -5.06 -35.81 -17.68
C SER A 273 -3.92 -35.78 -18.70
N ALA A 274 -4.19 -36.18 -19.94
CA ALA A 274 -3.22 -36.12 -21.03
C ALA A 274 -2.81 -34.68 -21.38
N LEU A 275 -3.74 -33.71 -21.32
CA LEU A 275 -3.45 -32.29 -21.52
C LEU A 275 -2.58 -31.70 -20.41
N LYS A 276 -2.87 -32.02 -19.14
CA LYS A 276 -2.02 -31.58 -18.01
C LYS A 276 -0.59 -32.12 -18.11
N LEU A 277 -0.45 -33.39 -18.52
CA LEU A 277 0.86 -34.01 -18.74
C LEU A 277 1.60 -33.39 -19.93
N LEU A 278 0.87 -32.99 -20.98
CA LEU A 278 1.44 -32.27 -22.11
C LEU A 278 1.97 -30.90 -21.69
N ASP A 279 1.17 -30.09 -20.99
CA ASP A 279 1.57 -28.75 -20.53
C ASP A 279 2.80 -28.81 -19.62
N GLU A 280 2.84 -29.81 -18.73
CA GLU A 280 3.97 -30.04 -17.84
C GLU A 280 5.23 -30.48 -18.61
N ALA A 281 5.10 -31.36 -19.60
CA ALA A 281 6.20 -31.77 -20.45
C ALA A 281 6.75 -30.58 -21.28
N GLU A 282 5.89 -29.71 -21.80
CA GLU A 282 6.30 -28.52 -22.55
C GLU A 282 6.95 -27.47 -21.66
N ARG A 283 6.44 -27.28 -20.45
CA ARG A 283 7.07 -26.43 -19.43
C ARG A 283 8.49 -26.90 -19.10
N LEU A 284 8.71 -28.21 -19.14
CA LEU A 284 10.03 -28.82 -18.95
C LEU A 284 10.86 -28.88 -20.25
N GLY A 285 10.34 -28.37 -21.37
CA GLY A 285 11.08 -28.26 -22.63
C GLY A 285 11.02 -29.49 -23.53
N SER A 286 10.05 -30.40 -23.32
CA SER A 286 9.83 -31.56 -24.19
C SER A 286 9.54 -31.16 -25.63
N LYS A 287 10.27 -31.76 -26.56
CA LYS A 287 10.10 -31.53 -28.01
C LYS A 287 9.14 -32.52 -28.67
N SER A 288 8.84 -33.65 -28.01
CA SER A 288 8.01 -34.73 -28.57
C SER A 288 6.62 -34.88 -27.95
N ALA A 289 6.38 -34.36 -26.74
CA ALA A 289 5.11 -34.53 -26.02
C ALA A 289 3.89 -34.07 -26.84
N ARG A 290 3.96 -32.90 -27.48
CA ARG A 290 2.87 -32.37 -28.33
C ARG A 290 2.56 -33.28 -29.52
N LYS A 291 3.61 -33.80 -30.15
CA LYS A 291 3.46 -34.72 -31.29
C LYS A 291 2.81 -36.03 -30.82
N THR A 292 3.28 -36.61 -29.73
CA THR A 292 2.71 -37.82 -29.13
C THR A 292 1.23 -37.65 -28.76
N PHE A 293 0.85 -36.50 -28.19
CA PHE A 293 -0.56 -36.21 -27.88
C PHE A 293 -1.43 -36.18 -29.15
N ILE A 294 -1.01 -35.43 -30.17
CA ILE A 294 -1.76 -35.28 -31.43
C ILE A 294 -1.90 -36.61 -32.18
N GLU A 295 -0.85 -37.44 -32.19
CA GLU A 295 -0.86 -38.73 -32.88
C GLU A 295 -1.77 -39.75 -32.20
N ASN A 296 -1.88 -39.72 -30.87
CA ASN A 296 -2.69 -40.70 -30.14
C ASN A 296 -4.15 -40.26 -29.94
N VAL A 297 -4.46 -38.97 -29.90
CA VAL A 297 -5.85 -38.49 -29.83
C VAL A 297 -6.63 -38.68 -31.14
N LYS A 298 -5.91 -38.87 -32.26
CA LYS A 298 -6.49 -39.10 -33.60
C LYS A 298 -6.71 -40.58 -33.92
N LYS A 299 -6.29 -41.50 -33.05
CA LYS A 299 -6.58 -42.92 -33.24
C LYS A 299 -8.03 -43.17 -32.80
N PRO A 300 -8.89 -43.69 -33.70
CA PRO A 300 -10.26 -44.04 -33.35
C PRO A 300 -10.34 -45.21 -32.37
#